data_AF-A0A7C9TRE1-F1
#
_entry.id   AF-A0A7C9TRE1-F1
#
_cell.length_a   1.000
_cell.length_b   1.000
_cell.length_c   1.000
_cell.angle_alpha   90.00
_cell.angle_beta   90.00
_cell.angle_gamma   90.00
#
_symmetry.space_group_name_H-M   'P 1'
#
loop_
_entity.id
_entity.type
_entity.pdbx_description
1 polymer ?
#
loop_
_entity_poly.entity_id
_entity_poly.type
_entity_poly.pdbx_seq_one_letter_code
_entity_poly.pdbx_strand_id
1 'polypeptide(L)'
;MNGTESTRADLASRLGVPVGPELLQLALTHRSFAYENGGLPHNERLEFLGDSILGQAVTVMLYRENPDLDEGELAKRRASLVSSVALAEVARSIGLGEHIRLGRGEELTGGSDKSSILADTVEAMIGAVYLDCGPDVATDFVLRLIRPLLEDPDRFGAAMDPKTSLQELAARLGRGLPSYSVLDSGPDHSKRFHATVLVGGEPVASGEGSSKKHAEMAAALEAWTLLQAQQSGRGAKGRTVRTAPKPDTAHHATH
;
A
#
# COMPACT_ATOMS: atom_id res chain seq x y z
N MET A 1 -25.99 -28.67 -7.01
CA MET A 1 -25.54 -28.06 -5.74
C MET A 1 -24.10 -27.51 -5.85
N ASN A 2 -23.58 -27.15 -7.04
CA ASN A 2 -22.11 -27.15 -7.25
C ASN A 2 -21.45 -25.79 -7.51
N GLY A 3 -22.17 -24.66 -7.46
CA GLY A 3 -21.58 -23.33 -7.71
C GLY A 3 -20.98 -22.71 -6.47
N THR A 4 -21.81 -22.49 -5.44
CA THR A 4 -21.45 -21.76 -4.21
C THR A 4 -20.42 -22.47 -3.32
N GLU A 5 -20.42 -23.80 -3.25
CA GLU A 5 -19.40 -24.57 -2.52
C GLU A 5 -18.01 -24.48 -3.18
N SER A 6 -17.96 -24.54 -4.51
CA SER A 6 -16.70 -24.40 -5.27
C SER A 6 -16.11 -22.99 -5.12
N THR A 7 -16.96 -21.97 -5.12
CA THR A 7 -16.56 -20.56 -4.95
C THR A 7 -16.06 -20.29 -3.52
N ARG A 8 -16.65 -20.92 -2.49
CA ARG A 8 -16.18 -20.77 -1.10
C ARG A 8 -14.85 -21.50 -0.84
N ALA A 9 -14.64 -22.66 -1.44
CA ALA A 9 -13.37 -23.38 -1.36
C ALA A 9 -12.23 -22.58 -2.01
N ASP A 10 -12.51 -21.89 -3.12
CA ASP A 10 -11.55 -20.98 -3.77
C ASP A 10 -11.18 -19.80 -2.86
N LEU A 11 -12.17 -19.15 -2.23
CA LEU A 11 -11.89 -18.07 -1.28
C LEU A 11 -11.08 -18.57 -0.08
N ALA A 12 -11.43 -19.70 0.52
CA ALA A 12 -10.68 -20.26 1.66
C ALA A 12 -9.22 -20.56 1.29
N SER A 13 -8.97 -21.04 0.07
CA SER A 13 -7.62 -21.24 -0.47
C SER A 13 -6.86 -19.92 -0.60
N ARG A 14 -7.47 -18.89 -1.19
CA ARG A 14 -6.87 -17.55 -1.32
C ARG A 14 -6.63 -16.87 0.03
N LEU A 15 -7.57 -17.04 0.96
CA LEU A 15 -7.46 -16.56 2.32
C LEU A 15 -6.33 -17.27 3.06
N GLY A 16 -6.01 -18.53 2.76
CA GLY A 16 -4.89 -19.27 3.35
C GLY A 16 -5.02 -19.51 4.85
N VAL A 17 -6.24 -19.47 5.39
CA VAL A 17 -6.58 -19.70 6.80
C VAL A 17 -7.83 -20.57 6.92
N PRO A 18 -7.86 -21.56 7.83
CA PRO A 18 -8.92 -22.55 7.90
C PRO A 18 -10.13 -22.05 8.74
N VAL A 19 -10.80 -20.99 8.28
CA VAL A 19 -11.98 -20.44 8.98
C VAL A 19 -13.18 -21.37 8.83
N GLY A 20 -13.83 -21.71 9.94
CA GLY A 20 -15.02 -22.52 10.02
C GLY A 20 -16.18 -21.95 9.20
N PRO A 21 -17.02 -22.81 8.59
CA PRO A 21 -18.01 -22.40 7.61
C PRO A 21 -19.07 -21.43 8.16
N GLU A 22 -19.38 -21.52 9.45
CA GLU A 22 -20.36 -20.64 10.10
C GLU A 22 -19.82 -19.20 10.25
N LEU A 23 -18.59 -19.04 10.74
CA LEU A 23 -17.94 -17.74 10.89
C LEU A 23 -17.62 -17.12 9.52
N LEU A 24 -17.17 -17.93 8.55
CA LEU A 24 -16.95 -17.48 7.18
C LEU A 24 -18.26 -16.96 6.56
N GLN A 25 -19.36 -17.70 6.73
CA GLN A 25 -20.65 -17.25 6.23
C GLN A 25 -21.12 -15.96 6.92
N LEU A 26 -20.91 -15.83 8.23
CA LEU A 26 -21.27 -14.64 8.98
C LEU A 26 -20.48 -13.42 8.50
N ALA A 27 -19.16 -13.55 8.34
CA ALA A 27 -18.28 -12.48 7.87
C ALA A 27 -18.66 -11.99 6.46
N LEU A 28 -19.07 -12.91 5.58
CA LEU A 28 -19.51 -12.61 4.21
C LEU A 28 -20.98 -12.12 4.12
N THR A 29 -21.72 -12.03 5.22
CA THR A 29 -23.14 -11.63 5.20
C THR A 29 -23.29 -10.15 5.55
N HIS A 30 -23.51 -9.31 4.52
CA HIS A 30 -23.82 -7.89 4.71
C HIS A 30 -25.23 -7.69 5.26
N ARG A 31 -25.45 -6.61 6.01
CA ARG A 31 -26.75 -6.26 6.62
C ARG A 31 -27.92 -6.22 5.63
N SER A 32 -27.69 -5.79 4.38
CA SER A 32 -28.76 -5.76 3.37
C SER A 32 -29.29 -7.17 3.06
N PHE A 33 -28.41 -8.17 2.96
CA PHE A 33 -28.82 -9.55 2.79
C PHE A 33 -29.55 -10.06 4.03
N ALA A 34 -29.00 -9.79 5.21
CA ALA A 34 -29.58 -10.23 6.47
C ALA A 34 -31.01 -9.75 6.66
N TYR A 35 -31.29 -8.47 6.42
CA TYR A 35 -32.63 -7.90 6.56
C TYR A 35 -33.62 -8.44 5.54
N GLU A 36 -33.20 -8.63 4.28
CA GLU A 36 -34.06 -9.24 3.25
C GLU A 36 -34.41 -10.72 3.56
N ASN A 37 -33.56 -11.42 4.31
CA ASN A 37 -33.70 -12.85 4.59
C ASN A 37 -34.17 -13.14 6.03
N GLY A 38 -35.00 -12.26 6.59
CA GLY A 38 -35.64 -12.49 7.90
C GLY A 38 -34.81 -12.06 9.11
N GLY A 39 -33.89 -11.11 8.94
CA GLY A 39 -33.09 -10.55 10.03
C GLY A 39 -32.02 -11.52 10.52
N LEU A 40 -31.33 -12.20 9.60
CA LEU A 40 -30.22 -13.08 9.93
C LEU A 40 -29.09 -12.31 10.65
N PRO A 41 -28.21 -13.00 11.39
CA PRO A 41 -26.95 -12.40 11.82
C PRO A 41 -26.12 -11.89 10.62
N HIS A 42 -25.46 -10.75 10.81
CA HIS A 42 -24.59 -10.10 9.81
C HIS A 42 -23.23 -9.73 10.38
N ASN A 43 -22.35 -9.26 9.50
CA ASN A 43 -20.92 -9.11 9.74
C ASN A 43 -20.50 -7.94 10.63
N GLU A 44 -21.32 -6.91 10.86
CA GLU A 44 -20.96 -5.69 11.64
C GLU A 44 -20.31 -5.97 13.02
N ARG A 45 -20.71 -7.04 13.72
CA ARG A 45 -20.06 -7.40 15.01
C ARG A 45 -18.66 -7.97 14.84
N LEU A 46 -18.43 -8.71 13.75
CA LEU A 46 -17.12 -9.20 13.39
C LEU A 46 -16.24 -8.07 12.85
N GLU A 47 -16.80 -7.15 12.07
CA GLU A 47 -16.15 -5.93 11.60
C GLU A 47 -15.61 -5.13 12.79
N PHE A 48 -16.47 -4.83 13.77
CA PHE A 48 -16.07 -4.13 14.99
C PHE A 48 -14.88 -4.78 15.72
N LEU A 49 -14.88 -6.12 15.84
CA LEU A 49 -13.75 -6.86 16.41
C LEU A 49 -12.52 -6.75 15.51
N GLY A 50 -12.71 -6.98 14.21
CA GLY A 50 -11.69 -7.02 13.19
C GLY A 50 -10.91 -5.72 13.05
N ASP A 51 -11.58 -4.56 13.11
CA ASP A 51 -10.94 -3.24 13.11
C ASP A 51 -9.92 -3.11 14.26
N SER A 52 -10.31 -3.53 15.48
CA SER A 52 -9.41 -3.50 16.63
C SER A 52 -8.18 -4.41 16.44
N ILE A 53 -8.37 -5.60 15.88
CA ILE A 53 -7.28 -6.55 15.61
C ILE A 53 -6.36 -6.03 14.50
N LEU A 54 -6.93 -5.51 13.41
CA LEU A 54 -6.22 -4.87 12.32
C LEU A 54 -5.35 -3.71 12.83
N GLY A 55 -5.97 -2.79 13.56
CA GLY A 55 -5.31 -1.62 14.12
C GLY A 55 -4.15 -1.99 15.04
N GLN A 56 -4.34 -3.00 15.89
CA GLN A 56 -3.28 -3.50 16.78
C GLN A 56 -2.12 -4.11 15.99
N ALA A 57 -2.41 -5.07 15.10
CA ALA A 57 -1.38 -5.77 14.35
C ALA A 57 -0.52 -4.81 13.50
N VAL A 58 -1.17 -3.86 12.81
CA VAL A 58 -0.49 -2.83 12.03
C VAL A 58 0.32 -1.89 12.93
N THR A 59 -0.21 -1.48 14.08
CA THR A 59 0.53 -0.61 15.02
C THR A 59 1.79 -1.30 15.55
N VAL A 60 1.69 -2.57 15.94
CA VAL A 60 2.83 -3.35 16.44
C VAL A 60 3.90 -3.53 15.36
N MET A 61 3.48 -3.83 14.13
CA MET A 61 4.39 -3.96 12.99
C MET A 61 5.13 -2.64 12.72
N LEU A 62 4.41 -1.52 12.58
CA LEU A 62 5.02 -0.21 12.31
C LEU A 62 6.01 0.20 13.41
N TYR A 63 5.64 -0.02 14.68
CA TYR A 63 6.52 0.30 15.80
C TYR A 63 7.83 -0.51 15.78
N ARG A 64 7.76 -1.81 15.43
CA ARG A 64 8.93 -2.70 15.42
C ARG A 64 9.81 -2.50 14.20
N GLU A 65 9.20 -2.29 13.03
CA GLU A 65 9.92 -2.20 11.76
C GLU A 65 10.42 -0.78 11.45
N ASN A 66 9.95 0.23 12.18
CA ASN A 66 10.34 1.63 11.96
C ASN A 66 10.77 2.35 13.27
N PRO A 67 11.87 1.92 13.92
CA PRO A 67 12.30 2.45 15.21
C PRO A 67 12.70 3.94 15.20
N ASP A 68 13.01 4.48 14.02
CA ASP A 68 13.45 5.87 13.85
C ASP A 68 12.30 6.86 13.57
N LEU A 69 11.08 6.37 13.39
CA LEU A 69 9.91 7.22 13.13
C LEU A 69 9.30 7.72 14.44
N ASP A 70 8.84 8.98 14.43
CA ASP A 70 8.08 9.49 15.56
C ASP A 70 6.60 9.04 15.53
N GLU A 71 5.89 9.28 16.63
CA GLU A 71 4.47 8.94 16.78
C GLU A 71 3.60 9.49 15.65
N GLY A 72 3.85 10.72 15.20
CA GLY A 72 3.05 11.36 14.14
C GLY A 72 3.27 10.71 12.78
N GLU A 73 4.49 10.27 12.46
CA GLU A 73 4.79 9.45 11.29
C GLU A 73 4.11 8.08 11.36
N LEU A 74 4.24 7.40 12.49
CA LEU A 74 3.62 6.08 12.71
C LEU A 74 2.10 6.17 12.58
N ALA A 75 1.47 7.20 13.16
CA ALA A 75 0.04 7.42 13.07
C ALA A 75 -0.43 7.66 11.63
N LYS A 76 0.31 8.45 10.84
CA LYS A 76 0.01 8.69 9.42
C LYS A 76 0.11 7.40 8.59
N ARG A 77 1.16 6.59 8.81
CA ARG A 77 1.31 5.29 8.15
C ARG A 77 0.19 4.34 8.50
N ARG A 78 -0.12 4.23 9.79
CA ARG A 78 -1.24 3.40 10.25
C ARG A 78 -2.54 3.83 9.57
N ALA A 79 -2.86 5.11 9.59
CA ALA A 79 -4.09 5.63 8.96
C ALA A 79 -4.17 5.32 7.47
N SER A 80 -3.05 5.31 6.75
CA SER A 80 -3.01 4.91 5.34
C SER A 80 -3.32 3.41 5.15
N LEU A 81 -2.70 2.55 5.96
CA LEU A 81 -2.81 1.08 5.86
C LEU A 81 -4.17 0.55 6.28
N VAL A 82 -4.79 1.15 7.30
CA VAL A 82 -6.09 0.71 7.84
C VAL A 82 -7.26 1.51 7.25
N SER A 83 -7.02 2.34 6.24
CA SER A 83 -8.10 3.10 5.59
C SER A 83 -9.04 2.19 4.80
N SER A 84 -10.32 2.57 4.71
CA SER A 84 -11.29 1.84 3.86
C SER A 84 -10.84 1.74 2.40
N VAL A 85 -10.05 2.71 1.91
CA VAL A 85 -9.46 2.65 0.56
C VAL A 85 -8.45 1.51 0.46
N ALA A 86 -7.50 1.42 1.40
CA ALA A 86 -6.53 0.32 1.46
C ALA A 86 -7.22 -1.04 1.57
N LEU A 87 -8.18 -1.17 2.48
CA LEU A 87 -8.87 -2.44 2.73
C LEU A 87 -9.74 -2.84 1.54
N ALA A 88 -10.35 -1.89 0.83
CA ALA A 88 -11.06 -2.20 -0.41
C ALA A 88 -10.12 -2.67 -1.52
N GLU A 89 -8.90 -2.13 -1.63
CA GLU A 89 -7.88 -2.64 -2.56
C GLU A 89 -7.47 -4.08 -2.23
N VAL A 90 -7.26 -4.38 -0.95
CA VAL A 90 -7.00 -5.74 -0.45
C VAL A 90 -8.15 -6.67 -0.82
N ALA A 91 -9.39 -6.25 -0.57
CA ALA A 91 -10.57 -7.04 -0.88
C ALA A 91 -10.66 -7.36 -2.38
N ARG A 92 -10.36 -6.39 -3.25
CA ARG A 92 -10.34 -6.58 -4.71
C ARG A 92 -9.23 -7.51 -5.15
N SER A 93 -8.02 -7.40 -4.57
CA SER A 93 -6.88 -8.22 -4.96
C SER A 93 -7.09 -9.72 -4.69
N ILE A 94 -7.87 -10.05 -3.65
CA ILE A 94 -8.24 -11.44 -3.34
C ILE A 94 -9.57 -11.88 -3.97
N GLY A 95 -10.29 -10.98 -4.64
CA GLY A 95 -11.60 -11.24 -5.26
C GLY A 95 -12.75 -11.37 -4.24
N LEU A 96 -12.64 -10.74 -3.06
CA LEU A 96 -13.58 -10.92 -1.95
C LEU A 96 -15.03 -10.54 -2.31
N GLY A 97 -15.21 -9.51 -3.15
CA GLY A 97 -16.51 -8.96 -3.51
C GLY A 97 -17.49 -9.98 -4.09
N GLU A 98 -17.00 -10.95 -4.85
CA GLU A 98 -17.81 -12.01 -5.49
C GLU A 98 -18.42 -12.99 -4.48
N HIS A 99 -17.92 -13.00 -3.25
CA HIS A 99 -18.34 -13.91 -2.19
C HIS A 99 -19.30 -13.25 -1.18
N ILE A 100 -19.44 -11.93 -1.23
CA ILE A 100 -20.26 -11.17 -0.28
C ILE A 100 -21.73 -11.40 -0.61
N ARG A 101 -22.50 -11.78 0.41
CA ARG A 101 -23.95 -11.94 0.31
C ARG A 101 -24.59 -10.57 0.48
N LEU A 102 -25.20 -10.09 -0.58
CA LEU A 102 -25.85 -8.79 -0.65
C LEU A 102 -27.35 -8.97 -0.88
N GLY A 103 -28.16 -8.10 -0.27
CA GLY A 103 -29.57 -7.97 -0.63
C GLY A 103 -29.71 -7.52 -2.09
N ARG A 104 -30.83 -7.85 -2.73
CA ARG A 104 -31.06 -7.58 -4.16
C ARG A 104 -30.89 -6.10 -4.50
N GLY A 105 -31.38 -5.21 -3.65
CA GLY A 105 -31.24 -3.77 -3.87
C GLY A 105 -29.78 -3.31 -3.83
N GLU A 106 -28.99 -3.88 -2.93
CA GLU A 106 -27.57 -3.56 -2.78
C GLU A 106 -26.75 -4.10 -3.96
N GLU A 107 -27.04 -5.34 -4.38
CA GLU A 107 -26.43 -6.00 -5.53
C GLU A 107 -26.68 -5.22 -6.83
N LEU A 108 -27.91 -4.77 -7.08
CA LEU A 108 -28.26 -3.96 -8.25
C LEU A 108 -27.51 -2.63 -8.34
N THR A 109 -27.05 -2.10 -7.21
CA THR A 109 -26.26 -0.86 -7.15
C THR A 109 -24.75 -1.09 -7.16
N GLY A 110 -24.31 -2.31 -7.50
CA GLY A 110 -22.89 -2.66 -7.54
C GLY A 110 -22.26 -2.83 -6.16
N GLY A 111 -23.02 -3.24 -5.16
CA GLY A 111 -22.55 -3.39 -3.77
C GLY A 111 -21.29 -4.25 -3.62
N SER A 112 -21.08 -5.23 -4.50
CA SER A 112 -19.91 -6.12 -4.47
C SER A 112 -18.59 -5.42 -4.79
N ASP A 113 -18.61 -4.20 -5.35
CA ASP A 113 -17.41 -3.38 -5.61
C ASP A 113 -17.39 -2.06 -4.81
N LYS A 114 -18.40 -1.80 -3.97
CA LYS A 114 -18.41 -0.61 -3.11
C LYS A 114 -17.30 -0.71 -2.06
N SER A 115 -16.43 0.29 -2.03
CA SER A 115 -15.26 0.30 -1.15
C SER A 115 -15.60 0.16 0.34
N SER A 116 -16.71 0.73 0.81
CA SER A 116 -17.13 0.57 2.21
C SER A 116 -17.46 -0.89 2.52
N ILE A 117 -18.33 -1.52 1.73
CA ILE A 117 -18.74 -2.92 1.93
C ILE A 117 -17.53 -3.86 1.87
N LEU A 118 -16.63 -3.62 0.93
CA LEU A 118 -15.39 -4.39 0.80
C LEU A 118 -14.49 -4.25 2.02
N ALA A 119 -14.26 -3.01 2.50
CA ALA A 119 -13.45 -2.74 3.68
C ALA A 119 -14.04 -3.39 4.94
N ASP A 120 -15.33 -3.16 5.20
CA ASP A 120 -16.05 -3.70 6.35
C ASP A 120 -16.01 -5.24 6.34
N THR A 121 -16.08 -5.85 5.14
CA THR A 121 -15.99 -7.31 5.01
C THR A 121 -14.57 -7.83 5.23
N VAL A 122 -13.51 -7.10 4.86
CA VAL A 122 -12.14 -7.46 5.22
C VAL A 122 -11.95 -7.45 6.73
N GLU A 123 -12.44 -6.42 7.41
CA GLU A 123 -12.42 -6.35 8.88
C GLU A 123 -13.20 -7.51 9.49
N ALA A 124 -14.41 -7.79 9.00
CA ALA A 124 -15.20 -8.93 9.45
C ALA A 124 -14.48 -10.28 9.26
N MET A 125 -13.74 -10.45 8.17
CA MET A 125 -12.92 -11.63 7.93
C MET A 125 -11.78 -11.73 8.95
N ILE A 126 -11.12 -10.62 9.28
CA ILE A 126 -10.10 -10.59 10.34
C ILE A 126 -10.71 -10.99 11.69
N GLY A 127 -11.88 -10.45 12.02
CA GLY A 127 -12.62 -10.83 13.23
C GLY A 127 -12.98 -12.32 13.28
N ALA A 128 -13.40 -12.89 12.15
CA ALA A 128 -13.68 -14.32 12.04
C ALA A 128 -12.42 -15.18 12.25
N VAL A 129 -11.30 -14.82 11.63
CA VAL A 129 -10.02 -15.52 11.81
C VAL A 129 -9.56 -15.44 13.27
N TYR A 130 -9.72 -14.29 13.91
CA TYR A 130 -9.37 -14.13 15.32
C TYR A 130 -10.16 -15.07 16.23
N LEU A 131 -11.47 -15.19 16.03
CA LEU A 131 -12.31 -16.05 16.85
C LEU A 131 -12.05 -17.55 16.63
N ASP A 132 -11.74 -17.94 15.40
CA ASP A 132 -11.62 -19.36 15.03
C ASP A 132 -10.18 -19.90 15.17
N CYS A 133 -9.19 -19.08 14.80
CA CYS A 133 -7.79 -19.48 14.72
C CYS A 133 -6.92 -18.86 15.82
N GLY A 134 -7.44 -17.90 16.59
CA GLY A 134 -6.73 -17.23 17.67
C GLY A 134 -5.88 -16.02 17.25
N PRO A 135 -5.30 -15.33 18.24
CA PRO A 135 -4.67 -14.01 18.06
C PRO A 135 -3.43 -14.04 17.17
N ASP A 136 -2.57 -15.07 17.30
CA ASP A 136 -1.32 -15.16 16.54
C ASP A 136 -1.61 -15.36 15.05
N VAL A 137 -2.50 -16.30 14.72
CA VAL A 137 -2.92 -16.57 13.32
C VAL A 137 -3.62 -15.35 12.71
N ALA A 138 -4.44 -14.65 13.48
CA ALA A 138 -5.09 -13.42 13.01
C ALA A 138 -4.07 -12.31 12.73
N THR A 139 -3.04 -12.17 13.58
CA THR A 139 -1.95 -11.20 13.36
C THR A 139 -1.22 -11.52 12.06
N ASP A 140 -0.81 -12.78 11.85
CA ASP A 140 -0.14 -13.21 10.63
C ASP A 140 -1.02 -13.01 9.38
N PHE A 141 -2.32 -13.28 9.51
CA PHE A 141 -3.29 -13.04 8.45
C PHE A 141 -3.37 -11.56 8.08
N VAL A 142 -3.50 -10.67 9.07
CA VAL A 142 -3.50 -9.21 8.85
C VAL A 142 -2.22 -8.78 8.14
N LEU A 143 -1.05 -9.18 8.65
CA LEU A 143 0.22 -8.76 8.06
C LEU A 143 0.37 -9.24 6.62
N ARG A 144 -0.11 -10.44 6.28
CA ARG A 144 -0.11 -10.93 4.89
C ARG A 144 -1.03 -10.12 3.97
N LEU A 145 -2.18 -9.67 4.46
CA LEU A 145 -3.07 -8.80 3.69
C LEU A 145 -2.47 -7.41 3.45
N ILE A 146 -1.78 -6.87 4.43
CA ILE A 146 -1.30 -5.48 4.43
C ILE A 146 0.07 -5.33 3.76
N ARG A 147 0.93 -6.36 3.81
CA ARG A 147 2.30 -6.30 3.26
C ARG A 147 2.37 -5.91 1.77
N PRO A 148 1.49 -6.40 0.86
CA PRO A 148 1.48 -5.93 -0.53
C PRO A 148 1.24 -4.43 -0.67
N LEU A 149 0.46 -3.81 0.23
CA LEU A 149 0.25 -2.36 0.21
C LEU A 149 1.52 -1.60 0.58
N LEU A 150 2.33 -2.13 1.50
CA LEU A 150 3.62 -1.53 1.90
C LEU A 150 4.67 -1.63 0.80
N GLU A 151 4.62 -2.70 0.01
CA GLU A 151 5.55 -2.96 -1.10
C GLU A 151 5.21 -2.13 -2.34
N ASP A 152 4.03 -1.51 -2.40
CA ASP A 152 3.63 -0.63 -3.49
C ASP A 152 4.36 0.74 -3.41
N PRO A 153 5.30 1.02 -4.32
CA PRO A 153 6.06 2.27 -4.32
C PRO A 153 5.19 3.48 -4.65
N ASP A 154 4.02 3.31 -5.27
CA ASP A 154 3.12 4.42 -5.56
C ASP A 154 2.29 4.80 -4.32
N ARG A 155 2.08 3.85 -3.40
CA ARG A 155 1.33 4.05 -2.14
C ARG A 155 2.22 4.42 -0.96
N PHE A 156 3.40 3.81 -0.85
CA PHE A 156 4.37 4.04 0.23
C PHE A 156 5.68 4.68 -0.22
N GLY A 157 5.85 4.99 -1.51
CA GLY A 157 7.04 5.69 -1.98
C GLY A 157 7.00 7.17 -1.65
N ALA A 158 7.59 7.99 -2.52
CA ALA A 158 8.07 9.29 -2.09
C ALA A 158 6.98 10.24 -1.56
N ALA A 159 5.73 10.13 -2.00
CA ALA A 159 4.66 10.98 -1.47
C ALA A 159 4.32 10.69 0.00
N MET A 160 4.50 9.44 0.44
CA MET A 160 4.16 8.97 1.79
C MET A 160 5.40 8.89 2.70
N ASP A 161 6.52 8.42 2.16
CA ASP A 161 7.83 8.39 2.83
C ASP A 161 8.96 8.90 1.92
N PRO A 162 9.04 10.23 1.72
CA PRO A 162 10.00 10.82 0.80
C PRO A 162 11.45 10.64 1.23
N LYS A 163 11.73 10.52 2.53
CA LYS A 163 13.10 10.39 3.04
C LYS A 163 13.68 9.01 2.76
N THR A 164 12.95 7.96 3.10
CA THR A 164 13.39 6.57 2.83
C THR A 164 13.47 6.34 1.32
N SER A 165 12.45 6.78 0.57
CA SER A 165 12.45 6.69 -0.89
C SER A 165 13.68 7.37 -1.52
N LEU A 166 14.08 8.54 -1.00
CA LEU A 166 15.27 9.24 -1.45
C LEU A 166 16.57 8.52 -1.05
N GLN A 167 16.65 7.92 0.14
CA GLN A 167 17.80 7.14 0.58
C GLN A 167 18.04 5.93 -0.35
N GLU A 168 16.99 5.17 -0.66
CA GLU A 168 17.07 4.01 -1.56
C GLU A 168 17.47 4.44 -2.98
N LEU A 169 16.88 5.53 -3.48
CA LEU A 169 17.23 6.08 -4.79
C LEU A 169 18.70 6.53 -4.84
N ALA A 170 19.18 7.22 -3.81
CA ALA A 170 20.56 7.69 -3.73
C ALA A 170 21.56 6.53 -3.62
N ALA A 171 21.23 5.48 -2.87
CA ALA A 171 22.01 4.24 -2.79
C ALA A 171 22.09 3.54 -4.15
N ARG A 172 20.95 3.37 -4.84
CA ARG A 172 20.89 2.80 -6.19
C ARG A 172 21.70 3.61 -7.22
N LEU A 173 21.77 4.93 -7.03
CA LEU A 173 22.56 5.84 -7.86
C LEU A 173 24.05 5.88 -7.49
N GLY A 174 24.47 5.20 -6.43
CA GLY A 174 25.86 5.24 -5.93
C GLY A 174 26.27 6.62 -5.41
N ARG A 175 25.32 7.44 -4.93
CA ARG A 175 25.58 8.81 -4.47
C ARG A 175 25.68 8.97 -2.95
N GLY A 176 25.73 7.88 -2.21
CA GLY A 176 25.78 7.90 -0.75
C GLY A 176 24.45 8.32 -0.11
N LEU A 177 24.43 8.42 1.23
CA LEU A 177 23.22 8.77 1.98
C LEU A 177 22.89 10.27 1.83
N PRO A 178 21.60 10.63 1.60
CA PRO A 178 21.15 12.01 1.66
C PRO A 178 21.40 12.64 3.03
N SER A 179 21.75 13.92 3.05
CA SER A 179 21.86 14.73 4.27
C SER A 179 21.02 15.99 4.16
N TYR A 180 20.64 16.57 5.29
CA TYR A 180 19.74 17.73 5.34
C TYR A 180 20.40 18.90 6.06
N SER A 181 20.27 20.09 5.48
CA SER A 181 20.58 21.36 6.14
C SER A 181 19.27 22.12 6.35
N VAL A 182 18.95 22.46 7.60
CA VAL A 182 17.67 23.09 7.95
C VAL A 182 17.91 24.44 8.60
N LEU A 183 17.28 25.46 8.03
CA LEU A 183 17.21 26.82 8.58
C LEU A 183 15.79 27.10 9.07
N ASP A 184 15.67 27.93 10.09
CA ASP A 184 14.37 28.43 10.56
C ASP A 184 14.29 29.95 10.44
N SER A 185 13.05 30.43 10.34
CA SER A 185 12.72 31.83 10.15
C SER A 185 11.35 32.14 10.74
N GLY A 186 11.10 33.42 11.02
CA GLY A 186 9.82 33.88 11.55
C GLY A 186 9.72 33.82 13.09
N PRO A 187 8.68 34.46 13.65
CA PRO A 187 8.47 34.54 15.09
C PRO A 187 8.00 33.20 15.68
N ASP A 188 8.20 32.95 16.97
CA ASP A 188 7.93 31.63 17.61
C ASP A 188 6.54 31.03 17.32
N HIS A 189 5.49 31.86 17.32
CA HIS A 189 4.11 31.46 16.99
C HIS A 189 3.80 31.26 15.50
N SER A 190 4.77 31.48 14.61
CA SER A 190 4.65 31.34 13.15
C SER A 190 6.00 30.97 12.52
N LYS A 191 6.71 30.02 13.15
CA LYS A 191 7.99 29.53 12.64
C LYS A 191 7.81 28.82 11.31
N ARG A 192 8.71 29.13 10.38
CA ARG A 192 8.85 28.52 9.06
C ARG A 192 10.22 27.87 8.99
N PHE A 193 10.25 26.60 8.59
CA PHE A 193 11.48 25.86 8.40
C PHE A 193 11.73 25.68 6.90
N HIS A 194 12.98 25.84 6.50
CA HIS A 194 13.46 25.64 5.15
C HIS A 194 14.56 24.58 5.19
N ALA A 195 14.31 23.42 4.58
CA ALA A 195 15.27 22.33 4.51
C ALA A 195 15.82 22.24 3.09
N THR A 196 17.14 22.09 2.96
CA THR A 196 17.82 21.72 1.72
C THR A 196 18.35 20.30 1.88
N VAL A 197 18.06 19.43 0.92
CA VAL A 197 18.61 18.08 0.88
C VAL A 197 19.81 18.01 -0.05
N LEU A 198 20.87 17.38 0.44
CA LEU A 198 22.10 17.14 -0.27
C LEU A 198 22.22 15.65 -0.57
N VAL A 199 22.63 15.28 -1.78
CA VAL A 199 22.87 13.89 -2.18
C VAL A 199 24.24 13.83 -2.85
N GLY A 200 25.16 13.03 -2.30
CA GLY A 200 26.56 13.02 -2.74
C GLY A 200 27.32 14.31 -2.40
N GLY A 201 26.89 15.03 -1.37
CA GLY A 201 27.47 16.32 -0.96
C GLY A 201 26.97 17.53 -1.75
N GLU A 202 26.16 17.33 -2.79
CA GLU A 202 25.61 18.39 -3.63
C GLU A 202 24.16 18.68 -3.26
N PRO A 203 23.75 19.97 -3.16
CA PRO A 203 22.35 20.33 -2.94
C PRO A 203 21.48 19.94 -4.14
N VAL A 204 20.42 19.17 -3.89
CA VAL A 204 19.52 18.65 -4.94
C VAL A 204 18.18 19.37 -4.96
N ALA A 205 17.57 19.58 -3.79
CA ALA A 205 16.28 20.23 -3.67
C ALA A 205 16.10 20.89 -2.31
N SER A 206 15.05 21.70 -2.19
CA SER A 206 14.65 22.35 -0.95
C SER A 206 13.16 22.24 -0.72
N GLY A 207 12.72 22.31 0.53
CA GLY A 207 11.33 22.28 0.92
C GLY A 207 11.06 23.14 2.15
N GLU A 208 9.83 23.64 2.26
CA GLU A 208 9.37 24.43 3.39
C GLU A 208 8.33 23.68 4.23
N GLY A 209 8.27 23.98 5.52
CA GLY A 209 7.28 23.40 6.42
C GLY A 209 7.08 24.19 7.70
N SER A 210 5.96 23.92 8.37
CA SER A 210 5.67 24.45 9.72
C SER A 210 6.53 23.80 10.82
N SER A 211 7.28 22.74 10.49
CA SER A 211 8.25 22.09 11.36
C SER A 211 9.49 21.68 10.54
N LYS A 212 10.64 21.47 11.21
CA LYS A 212 11.86 20.94 10.57
C LYS A 212 11.54 19.68 9.76
N LYS A 213 10.80 18.76 10.36
CA LYS A 213 10.36 17.52 9.76
C LYS A 213 9.54 17.73 8.48
N HIS A 214 8.52 18.60 8.51
CA HIS A 214 7.72 18.88 7.31
C HIS A 214 8.58 19.48 6.18
N ALA A 215 9.50 20.39 6.52
CA ALA A 215 10.41 20.97 5.54
C ALA A 215 11.33 19.90 4.91
N GLU A 216 11.90 19.02 5.72
CA GLU A 216 12.76 17.93 5.25
C GLU A 216 11.98 16.91 4.39
N MET A 217 10.75 16.57 4.76
CA MET A 217 9.88 15.70 3.94
C MET A 217 9.60 16.33 2.58
N ALA A 218 9.27 17.63 2.54
CA ALA A 218 9.05 18.35 1.29
C ALA A 218 10.31 18.40 0.42
N ALA A 219 11.48 18.68 1.02
CA ALA A 219 12.76 18.68 0.31
C ALA A 219 13.10 17.30 -0.25
N ALA A 220 12.82 16.24 0.52
CA ALA A 220 13.09 14.87 0.14
C ALA A 220 12.20 14.40 -1.03
N LEU A 221 10.92 14.77 -1.02
CA LEU A 221 9.98 14.45 -2.10
C LEU A 221 10.40 15.12 -3.42
N GLU A 222 10.75 16.40 -3.35
CA GLU A 222 11.22 17.15 -4.52
C GLU A 222 12.51 16.54 -5.08
N ALA A 223 13.50 16.26 -4.23
CA ALA A 223 14.75 15.62 -4.67
C ALA A 223 14.52 14.23 -5.28
N TRP A 224 13.65 13.42 -4.68
CA TRP A 224 13.33 12.11 -5.24
C TRP A 224 12.72 12.24 -6.64
N THR A 225 11.77 13.17 -6.80
CA THR A 225 11.09 13.44 -8.07
C THR A 225 12.08 13.87 -9.16
N LEU A 226 12.97 14.81 -8.84
CA LEU A 226 14.01 15.30 -9.75
C LEU A 226 14.98 14.18 -10.16
N LEU A 227 15.45 13.38 -9.21
CA LEU A 227 16.41 12.30 -9.47
C LEU A 227 15.77 11.15 -10.27
N GLN A 228 14.50 10.84 -10.04
CA GLN A 228 13.74 9.87 -10.85
C GLN A 228 13.57 10.35 -12.30
N ALA A 229 13.20 11.61 -12.51
CA ALA A 229 13.04 12.18 -13.85
C ALA A 229 14.35 12.14 -14.66
N GLN A 230 15.50 12.36 -14.00
CA GLN A 230 16.82 12.27 -14.62
C GLN A 230 17.19 10.84 -15.06
N GLN A 231 16.69 9.79 -14.38
CA GLN A 231 16.88 8.41 -14.82
C GLN A 231 16.10 8.09 -16.10
N SER A 232 14.82 8.47 -16.14
CA SER A 232 13.94 8.25 -17.29
C SER A 232 14.46 8.96 -18.56
N GLY A 233 15.08 10.14 -18.40
CA GLY A 233 15.72 10.87 -19.51
C GLY A 233 17.07 10.30 -19.99
N ARG A 234 17.82 9.60 -19.13
CA ARG A 234 19.11 8.97 -19.50
C ARG A 234 18.94 7.65 -20.27
N GLY A 235 17.86 6.90 -20.02
CA GLY A 235 17.54 5.66 -20.75
C GLY A 235 17.26 5.87 -22.24
N ALA A 236 16.73 7.04 -22.64
CA ALA A 236 16.39 7.33 -24.03
C ALA A 236 17.60 7.71 -24.92
N LYS A 237 18.73 8.15 -24.34
CA LYS A 237 19.92 8.59 -25.09
C LYS A 237 20.98 7.49 -25.33
N GLY A 238 20.78 6.28 -24.81
CA GLY A 238 21.75 5.18 -24.90
C GLY A 238 21.63 4.24 -26.11
N ARG A 239 20.61 4.41 -26.97
CA ARG A 239 20.40 3.54 -28.14
C ARG A 239 21.00 4.16 -29.41
N THR A 240 22.31 4.38 -29.40
CA THR A 240 23.06 4.75 -30.61
C THR A 240 23.14 3.52 -31.52
N VAL A 241 22.62 3.68 -32.74
CA VAL A 241 22.67 2.73 -33.85
C VAL A 241 24.10 2.25 -34.06
N ARG A 242 24.38 0.96 -33.82
CA ARG A 242 25.55 0.28 -34.40
C ARG A 242 25.33 0.24 -35.90
N THR A 243 26.01 1.09 -36.65
CA THR A 243 26.15 0.95 -38.09
C THR A 243 26.98 -0.31 -38.37
N ALA A 244 26.36 -1.27 -39.07
CA ALA A 244 27.01 -2.49 -39.53
C ALA A 244 28.04 -2.18 -40.62
N PRO A 245 29.14 -2.96 -40.75
CA PRO A 245 30.11 -2.77 -41.83
C PRO A 245 29.52 -3.26 -43.15
N LYS A 246 29.84 -2.56 -44.25
CA LYS A 246 29.47 -2.95 -45.62
C LYS A 246 30.12 -4.28 -46.01
N PRO A 247 29.43 -5.14 -46.79
CA PRO A 247 30.05 -6.34 -47.36
C PRO A 247 30.91 -5.97 -48.58
N ASP A 248 32.07 -6.62 -48.66
CA ASP A 248 32.96 -6.66 -49.82
C ASP A 248 32.22 -7.21 -51.05
N THR A 249 32.20 -6.44 -52.14
CA THR A 249 31.82 -6.94 -53.46
C THR A 249 33.08 -7.38 -54.18
N ALA A 250 33.31 -8.70 -54.20
CA ALA A 250 34.20 -9.34 -55.15
C ALA A 250 33.63 -9.20 -56.57
N HIS A 251 34.42 -8.61 -57.48
CA HIS A 251 34.24 -8.74 -58.92
C HIS A 251 35.36 -9.61 -59.48
N HIS A 252 35.00 -10.83 -59.87
CA HIS A 252 35.73 -11.65 -60.82
C HIS A 252 35.14 -11.39 -62.22
N ALA A 253 35.99 -11.04 -63.20
CA ALA A 253 35.88 -11.46 -64.61
C ALA A 253 37.19 -11.05 -65.34
N THR A 254 38.11 -11.98 -65.60
CA THR A 254 38.42 -12.63 -66.91
C THR A 254 39.05 -11.70 -67.96
N HIS A 255 40.38 -11.77 -68.11
CA HIS A 255 41.05 -12.45 -69.24
C HIS A 255 42.56 -12.57 -68.99
#